data_AF-A0A937BFB7-F1
#
_entry.id   AF-A0A937BFB7-F1
#
_cell.length_a   1.000
_cell.length_b   1.000
_cell.length_c   1.000
_cell.angle_alpha   90.00
_cell.angle_beta   90.00
_cell.angle_gamma   90.00
#
_symmetry.space_group_name_H-M   'P 1'
#
loop_
_entity.id
_entity.type
_entity.pdbx_description
1 polymer ?
#
loop_
_entity_poly.entity_id
_entity_poly.type
_entity_poly.pdbx_seq_one_letter_code
_entity_poly.pdbx_strand_id
1 'polypeptide(L)'
;MKQLATIGFLALSLSAGATDRIVEEFGSSPTYPSINAAVTAAVDGDRIVVKNRAGNIPWIEDISVTKSLQFLSYANNDFFYVQGTYSIVPTTGREVTIIGMRNTSGGIQAGAGTSPVRGTRVRVIDSYFVNGSINLANQYYDVDVVGCTLLSGSVSLYFGNVVGSDIDCSSINDEAIRVTGSVGGFALDTCAIVGNKVKGRIGYDAVFVSGVNQVFHIRNNYVQHGWSGINVYDGNTSAVPNLIWNNTVTAYTGNFSAYGILIANTSTGSIWEVMNNAVTTTWNGDNRGIWKDSGNNGQLNVYFNHVTSAISPSFAISTTFTFAQANTTSQPLTLNADGSLNNAPGCVDGANPAAVFSDLDLSTGDAGSYGGSYTLNNFFPLHTGAARTYMTGHPFNIRQGSTLRVKAIAFDR
;
A
#
# COMPACT_ATOMS: atom_id res chain seq x y z
N MET A 1 23.33 -72.45 -0.10
CA MET A 1 22.42 -71.71 -1.01
C MET A 1 21.11 -71.43 -0.30
N LYS A 2 20.86 -70.16 0.06
CA LYS A 2 19.54 -69.51 0.16
C LYS A 2 19.80 -68.08 0.66
N GLN A 3 20.19 -67.22 -0.27
CA GLN A 3 20.06 -65.77 -0.15
C GLN A 3 18.75 -65.34 -0.84
N LEU A 4 18.34 -64.09 -0.55
CA LEU A 4 17.28 -63.28 -1.17
C LEU A 4 15.83 -63.55 -0.69
N ALA A 5 15.00 -62.56 -0.39
CA ALA A 5 15.19 -61.11 -0.39
C ALA A 5 14.10 -60.44 0.47
N THR A 6 14.53 -59.47 1.29
CA THR A 6 13.68 -58.49 1.96
C THR A 6 13.31 -57.42 0.92
N ILE A 7 12.03 -57.31 0.55
CA ILE A 7 11.54 -56.17 -0.24
C ILE A 7 11.32 -55.01 0.72
N GLY A 8 12.27 -54.08 0.75
CA GLY A 8 12.08 -52.74 1.31
C GLY A 8 11.34 -51.88 0.30
N PHE A 9 10.09 -51.51 0.60
CA PHE A 9 9.37 -50.47 -0.12
C PHE A 9 9.98 -49.12 0.27
N LEU A 10 10.95 -48.65 -0.52
CA LEU A 10 11.40 -47.26 -0.43
C LEU A 10 10.27 -46.40 -1.02
N ALA A 11 9.43 -45.84 -0.16
CA ALA A 11 8.51 -44.77 -0.56
C ALA A 11 9.36 -43.55 -0.94
N LEU A 12 9.69 -43.44 -2.23
CA LEU A 12 10.13 -42.19 -2.82
C LEU A 12 8.97 -41.21 -2.63
N SER A 13 9.07 -40.34 -1.63
CA SER A 13 8.28 -39.13 -1.57
C SER A 13 8.69 -38.27 -2.77
N LEU A 14 8.06 -38.50 -3.92
CA LEU A 14 8.04 -37.53 -5.00
C LEU A 14 7.46 -36.26 -4.38
N SER A 15 8.32 -35.27 -4.13
CA SER A 15 7.85 -33.92 -3.85
C SER A 15 6.99 -33.52 -5.05
N ALA A 16 5.67 -33.42 -4.85
CA ALA A 16 4.79 -32.91 -5.87
C ALA A 16 5.32 -31.53 -6.27
N GLY A 17 5.79 -31.41 -7.52
CA GLY A 17 6.19 -30.12 -8.05
C GLY A 17 4.97 -29.21 -8.12
N ALA A 18 5.20 -27.91 -7.93
CA ALA A 18 4.21 -26.88 -8.23
C ALA A 18 3.61 -27.16 -9.62
N THR A 19 2.31 -27.41 -9.65
CA THR A 19 1.58 -27.78 -10.88
C THR A 19 0.65 -26.65 -11.28
N ASP A 20 0.50 -26.44 -12.59
CA ASP A 20 -0.49 -25.53 -13.13
C ASP A 20 -1.85 -26.20 -13.20
N ARG A 21 -2.81 -25.61 -12.49
CA ARG A 21 -4.22 -25.99 -12.51
C ARG A 21 -4.94 -25.02 -13.44
N ILE A 22 -5.12 -25.45 -14.70
CA ILE A 22 -5.77 -24.62 -15.71
C ILE A 22 -7.29 -24.63 -15.47
N VAL A 23 -7.86 -23.45 -15.26
CA VAL A 23 -9.31 -23.23 -15.20
C VAL A 23 -9.79 -22.79 -16.57
N GLU A 24 -10.81 -23.46 -17.10
CA GLU A 24 -11.42 -23.08 -18.36
C GLU A 24 -12.91 -23.45 -18.41
N GLU A 25 -13.66 -22.74 -19.24
CA GLU A 25 -15.09 -23.00 -19.41
C GLU A 25 -15.30 -24.43 -19.95
N PHE A 26 -16.18 -25.18 -19.29
CA PHE A 26 -16.40 -26.62 -19.57
C PHE A 26 -15.16 -27.51 -19.39
N GLY A 27 -14.19 -27.05 -18.59
CA GLY A 27 -12.97 -27.80 -18.29
C GLY A 27 -13.27 -29.21 -17.76
N SER A 28 -12.48 -30.17 -18.22
CA SER A 28 -12.50 -31.56 -17.76
C SER A 28 -11.06 -32.03 -17.62
N SER A 29 -10.82 -33.05 -16.78
CA SER A 29 -9.46 -33.50 -16.47
C SER A 29 -8.61 -33.64 -17.75
N PRO A 30 -7.46 -32.97 -17.84
CA PRO A 30 -6.67 -32.39 -16.73
C PRO A 30 -6.98 -30.92 -16.36
N THR A 31 -7.97 -30.27 -16.97
CA THR A 31 -8.41 -28.91 -16.65
C THR A 31 -9.61 -28.89 -15.71
N TYR A 32 -9.95 -27.72 -15.19
CA TYR A 32 -10.97 -27.54 -14.17
C TYR A 32 -12.10 -26.62 -14.65
N PRO A 33 -13.38 -26.98 -14.43
CA PRO A 33 -14.51 -26.21 -14.91
C PRO A 33 -14.82 -24.96 -14.06
N SER A 34 -14.09 -24.74 -12.96
CA SER A 34 -14.26 -23.60 -12.05
C SER A 34 -12.98 -23.32 -11.25
N ILE A 35 -12.87 -22.13 -10.68
CA ILE A 35 -11.73 -21.77 -9.83
C ILE A 35 -11.76 -22.61 -8.54
N ASN A 36 -12.93 -22.79 -7.93
CA ASN A 36 -13.09 -23.66 -6.76
C ASN A 36 -12.67 -25.12 -7.01
N ALA A 37 -12.96 -25.67 -8.20
CA ALA A 37 -12.55 -27.03 -8.54
C ALA A 37 -11.01 -27.14 -8.62
N ALA A 38 -10.35 -26.16 -9.23
CA ALA A 38 -8.90 -26.10 -9.27
C ALA A 38 -8.28 -25.93 -7.87
N VAL A 39 -8.82 -25.01 -7.05
CA VAL A 39 -8.37 -24.78 -5.65
C VAL A 39 -8.56 -26.04 -4.80
N THR A 40 -9.65 -26.79 -5.00
CA THR A 40 -9.91 -28.04 -4.29
C THR A 40 -8.87 -29.10 -4.62
N ALA A 41 -8.53 -29.24 -5.91
CA ALA A 41 -7.54 -30.21 -6.38
C ALA A 41 -6.09 -29.81 -6.14
N ALA A 42 -5.82 -28.52 -5.94
CA ALA A 42 -4.48 -27.99 -5.74
C ALA A 42 -3.83 -28.50 -4.43
N VAL A 43 -2.51 -28.44 -4.39
CA VAL A 43 -1.69 -28.59 -3.16
C VAL A 43 -0.86 -27.32 -2.94
N ASP A 44 -0.19 -27.21 -1.79
CA ASP A 44 0.70 -26.08 -1.52
C ASP A 44 1.78 -25.95 -2.61
N GLY A 45 1.93 -24.73 -3.12
CA GLY A 45 2.87 -24.39 -4.20
C GLY A 45 2.25 -24.39 -5.60
N ASP A 46 1.04 -24.92 -5.80
CA ASP A 46 0.38 -24.94 -7.11
C ASP A 46 0.00 -23.52 -7.60
N ARG A 47 -0.10 -23.39 -8.93
CA ARG A 47 -0.61 -22.18 -9.60
C ARG A 47 -1.98 -22.45 -10.18
N ILE A 48 -2.94 -21.56 -9.93
CA ILE A 48 -4.27 -21.55 -10.52
C ILE A 48 -4.24 -20.59 -11.71
N VAL A 49 -4.20 -21.14 -12.92
CA VAL A 49 -4.07 -20.39 -14.17
C VAL A 49 -5.44 -20.27 -14.82
N VAL A 50 -6.00 -19.06 -14.86
CA VAL A 50 -7.41 -18.85 -15.20
C VAL A 50 -7.58 -18.37 -16.64
N LYS A 51 -8.25 -19.17 -17.48
CA LYS A 51 -8.73 -18.70 -18.78
C LYS A 51 -9.99 -17.86 -18.61
N ASN A 52 -10.04 -16.74 -19.31
CA ASN A 52 -11.25 -15.93 -19.38
C ASN A 52 -12.34 -16.65 -20.16
N ARG A 53 -13.57 -16.53 -19.68
CA ARG A 53 -14.75 -17.00 -20.40
C ARG A 53 -15.03 -16.12 -21.60
N ALA A 54 -15.76 -16.63 -22.58
CA ALA A 54 -16.12 -15.86 -23.77
C ALA A 54 -16.76 -14.52 -23.39
N GLY A 55 -16.26 -13.42 -23.97
CA GLY A 55 -16.73 -12.07 -23.66
C GLY A 55 -16.28 -11.53 -22.29
N ASN A 56 -15.26 -12.12 -21.67
CA ASN A 56 -14.74 -11.73 -20.35
C ASN A 56 -15.80 -11.75 -19.24
N ILE A 57 -16.76 -12.69 -19.34
CA ILE A 57 -17.78 -12.87 -18.31
C ILE A 57 -17.09 -13.36 -17.02
N PRO A 58 -17.19 -12.62 -15.89
CA PRO A 58 -16.43 -12.92 -14.69
C PRO A 58 -16.79 -14.28 -14.08
N TRP A 59 -15.82 -15.08 -13.64
CA TRP A 59 -16.09 -16.28 -12.84
C TRP A 59 -16.82 -15.88 -11.54
N ILE A 60 -18.09 -16.30 -11.39
CA ILE A 60 -18.95 -15.90 -10.27
C ILE A 60 -18.84 -16.94 -9.15
N GLU A 61 -17.89 -16.73 -8.24
CA GLU A 61 -17.51 -17.72 -7.22
C GLU A 61 -16.90 -17.02 -6.00
N ASP A 62 -17.32 -17.43 -4.80
CA ASP A 62 -16.55 -17.17 -3.58
C ASP A 62 -15.48 -18.27 -3.44
N ILE A 63 -14.25 -17.87 -3.10
CA ILE A 63 -13.09 -18.76 -3.06
C ILE A 63 -12.52 -18.84 -1.64
N SER A 64 -12.47 -20.04 -1.07
CA SER A 64 -11.75 -20.28 0.19
C SER A 64 -10.34 -20.79 -0.08
N VAL A 65 -9.33 -20.01 0.33
CA VAL A 65 -7.92 -20.35 0.10
C VAL A 65 -7.32 -20.91 1.39
N THR A 66 -7.15 -22.24 1.41
CA THR A 66 -6.62 -23.00 2.55
C THR A 66 -5.19 -23.52 2.31
N LYS A 67 -4.58 -23.14 1.19
CA LYS A 67 -3.28 -23.61 0.69
C LYS A 67 -2.42 -22.43 0.25
N SER A 68 -1.12 -22.65 0.11
CA SER A 68 -0.21 -21.68 -0.51
C SER A 68 -0.37 -21.76 -2.03
N LEU A 69 -0.97 -20.74 -2.64
CA LEU A 69 -1.36 -20.76 -4.05
C LEU A 69 -1.00 -19.45 -4.74
N GLN A 70 -0.69 -19.53 -6.03
CA GLN A 70 -0.62 -18.37 -6.91
C GLN A 70 -1.82 -18.37 -7.87
N PHE A 71 -2.46 -17.22 -8.06
CA PHE A 71 -3.54 -17.01 -9.04
C PHE A 71 -3.05 -16.05 -10.11
N LEU A 72 -3.24 -16.40 -11.38
CA LEU A 72 -2.84 -15.59 -12.52
C LEU A 72 -3.72 -15.86 -13.75
N SER A 73 -3.72 -14.91 -14.68
CA SER A 73 -4.36 -15.06 -15.98
C SER A 73 -3.63 -16.10 -16.83
N TYR A 74 -4.37 -16.83 -17.66
CA TYR A 74 -3.78 -17.67 -18.70
C TYR A 74 -3.20 -16.85 -19.86
N ALA A 75 -3.80 -15.69 -20.16
CA ALA A 75 -3.35 -14.83 -21.24
C ALA A 75 -2.32 -13.82 -20.73
N ASN A 76 -1.18 -13.75 -21.43
CA ASN A 76 -0.15 -12.75 -21.15
C ASN A 76 -0.75 -11.36 -21.18
N ASN A 77 -0.35 -10.52 -20.23
CA ASN A 77 -0.78 -9.13 -20.19
C ASN A 77 -2.30 -8.95 -20.17
N ASP A 78 -3.07 -9.89 -19.63
CA ASP A 78 -4.51 -9.73 -19.40
C ASP A 78 -4.86 -10.00 -17.93
N PHE A 79 -6.04 -9.57 -17.53
CA PHE A 79 -6.61 -9.91 -16.23
C PHE A 79 -7.39 -11.22 -16.31
N PHE A 80 -7.49 -11.94 -15.20
CA PHE A 80 -8.56 -12.92 -15.04
C PHE A 80 -9.77 -12.28 -14.36
N TYR A 81 -10.96 -12.46 -14.93
CA TYR A 81 -12.17 -11.75 -14.51
C TYR A 81 -12.95 -12.58 -13.49
N VAL A 82 -13.26 -11.99 -12.33
CA VAL A 82 -13.99 -12.67 -11.24
C VAL A 82 -15.05 -11.79 -10.62
N GLN A 83 -16.05 -12.42 -10.02
CA GLN A 83 -17.02 -11.80 -9.13
C GLN A 83 -17.18 -12.70 -7.91
N GLY A 84 -16.89 -12.17 -6.73
CA GLY A 84 -16.94 -12.90 -5.47
C GLY A 84 -15.75 -12.58 -4.57
N THR A 85 -15.74 -13.23 -3.41
CA THR A 85 -14.80 -12.94 -2.32
C THR A 85 -13.77 -14.05 -2.15
N TYR A 86 -12.51 -13.67 -2.12
CA TYR A 86 -11.39 -14.55 -1.80
C TYR A 86 -11.14 -14.49 -0.29
N SER A 87 -11.54 -15.53 0.43
CA SER A 87 -11.34 -15.68 1.87
C SER A 87 -10.06 -16.48 2.13
N ILE A 88 -9.00 -15.80 2.54
CA ILE A 88 -7.69 -16.43 2.79
C ILE A 88 -7.64 -16.92 4.22
N VAL A 89 -7.56 -18.23 4.46
CA VAL A 89 -7.49 -18.76 5.83
C VAL A 89 -6.10 -18.48 6.40
N PRO A 90 -5.96 -18.02 7.66
CA PRO A 90 -4.65 -17.77 8.24
C PRO A 90 -3.97 -19.09 8.65
N THR A 91 -2.69 -19.24 8.30
CA THR A 91 -1.78 -20.30 8.77
C THR A 91 -0.34 -19.82 8.63
N THR A 92 0.51 -20.15 9.61
CA THR A 92 1.93 -19.81 9.59
C THR A 92 2.63 -20.44 8.37
N GLY A 93 3.39 -19.64 7.63
CA GLY A 93 4.14 -20.07 6.45
C GLY A 93 3.33 -20.15 5.15
N ARG A 94 2.02 -19.83 5.18
CA ARG A 94 1.20 -19.82 3.96
C ARG A 94 1.56 -18.60 3.10
N GLU A 95 1.76 -18.84 1.81
CA GLU A 95 1.95 -17.77 0.81
C GLU A 95 0.84 -17.79 -0.23
N VAL A 96 0.10 -16.69 -0.35
CA VAL A 96 -0.92 -16.50 -1.39
C VAL A 96 -0.53 -15.31 -2.25
N THR A 97 -0.43 -15.51 -3.55
CA THR A 97 -0.13 -14.43 -4.51
C THR A 97 -1.23 -14.35 -5.55
N ILE A 98 -1.82 -13.18 -5.73
CA ILE A 98 -2.86 -12.91 -6.72
C ILE A 98 -2.33 -11.85 -7.68
N ILE A 99 -2.20 -12.18 -8.96
CA ILE A 99 -1.61 -11.32 -10.00
C ILE A 99 -2.64 -11.11 -11.10
N GLY A 100 -2.95 -9.85 -11.45
CA GLY A 100 -3.83 -9.59 -12.58
C GLY A 100 -5.27 -10.03 -12.34
N MET A 101 -5.79 -9.95 -11.12
CA MET A 101 -7.22 -10.20 -10.88
C MET A 101 -8.04 -8.98 -11.28
N ARG A 102 -9.09 -9.14 -12.08
CA ARG A 102 -10.13 -8.12 -12.25
C ARG A 102 -11.40 -8.54 -11.53
N ASN A 103 -11.59 -8.03 -10.31
CA ASN A 103 -12.77 -8.32 -9.50
C ASN A 103 -13.86 -7.27 -9.76
N THR A 104 -14.97 -7.69 -10.35
CA THR A 104 -16.08 -6.78 -10.71
C THR A 104 -17.01 -6.48 -9.54
N SER A 105 -17.10 -7.38 -8.55
CA SER A 105 -17.82 -7.19 -7.29
C SER A 105 -17.38 -8.26 -6.29
N GLY A 106 -16.96 -7.86 -5.10
CA GLY A 106 -16.44 -8.76 -4.06
C GLY A 106 -15.17 -8.21 -3.43
N GLY A 107 -14.18 -9.06 -3.15
CA GLY A 107 -12.92 -8.57 -2.58
C GLY A 107 -11.98 -9.67 -2.11
N ILE A 108 -11.00 -9.28 -1.31
CA ILE A 108 -10.11 -10.20 -0.59
C ILE A 108 -10.31 -9.94 0.89
N GLN A 109 -10.50 -11.00 1.67
CA GLN A 109 -10.69 -10.87 3.11
C GLN A 109 -9.98 -11.96 3.91
N ALA A 110 -9.80 -11.70 5.19
CA ALA A 110 -9.38 -12.72 6.14
C ALA A 110 -10.47 -13.82 6.23
N GLY A 111 -10.07 -15.06 5.96
CA GLY A 111 -10.91 -16.24 6.18
C GLY A 111 -10.99 -16.61 7.66
N ALA A 112 -11.96 -17.46 8.00
CA ALA A 112 -12.11 -17.98 9.35
C ALA A 112 -10.87 -18.81 9.76
N GLY A 113 -10.28 -18.50 10.91
CA GLY A 113 -9.14 -19.24 11.45
C GLY A 113 -8.27 -18.40 12.38
N THR A 114 -7.24 -19.04 12.94
CA THR A 114 -6.21 -18.36 13.74
C THR A 114 -4.82 -18.87 13.32
N SER A 115 -3.78 -18.11 13.64
CA SER A 115 -2.39 -18.54 13.49
C SER A 115 -1.65 -18.22 14.81
N PRO A 116 -0.73 -19.07 15.28
CA PRO A 116 0.03 -18.80 16.50
C PRO A 116 0.93 -17.56 16.37
N VAL A 117 1.32 -17.19 15.15
CA VAL A 117 2.16 -16.04 14.83
C VAL A 117 1.71 -15.36 13.54
N ARG A 118 2.20 -14.13 13.30
CA ARG A 118 2.20 -13.52 11.96
C ARG A 118 2.92 -14.46 11.01
N GLY A 119 2.29 -14.84 9.90
CA GLY A 119 2.92 -15.79 8.99
C GLY A 119 2.17 -16.15 7.72
N THR A 120 0.96 -15.62 7.51
CA THR A 120 0.30 -15.74 6.20
C THR A 120 0.67 -14.55 5.34
N ARG A 121 1.50 -14.78 4.34
CA ARG A 121 1.88 -13.73 3.39
C ARG A 121 0.87 -13.67 2.25
N VAL A 122 0.29 -12.49 2.02
CA VAL A 122 -0.65 -12.26 0.92
C VAL A 122 -0.10 -11.15 0.04
N ARG A 123 0.06 -11.43 -1.26
CA ARG A 123 0.47 -10.43 -2.24
C ARG A 123 -0.65 -10.24 -3.26
N VAL A 124 -1.11 -9.01 -3.43
CA VAL A 124 -2.10 -8.61 -4.43
C VAL A 124 -1.41 -7.64 -5.37
N ILE A 125 -1.22 -8.07 -6.61
CA ILE A 125 -0.31 -7.42 -7.55
C ILE A 125 -1.05 -7.11 -8.83
N ASP A 126 -0.90 -5.89 -9.35
CA ASP A 126 -1.42 -5.42 -10.64
C ASP A 126 -2.88 -5.85 -10.86
N SER A 127 -3.68 -5.72 -9.80
CA SER A 127 -5.07 -6.18 -9.76
C SER A 127 -6.03 -5.00 -9.81
N TYR A 128 -7.22 -5.25 -10.34
CA TYR A 128 -8.23 -4.24 -10.61
C TYR A 128 -9.55 -4.60 -9.91
N PHE A 129 -9.95 -3.81 -8.92
CA PHE A 129 -11.22 -3.95 -8.21
C PHE A 129 -12.17 -2.85 -8.68
N VAL A 130 -13.23 -3.23 -9.38
CA VAL A 130 -14.26 -2.28 -9.82
C VAL A 130 -15.12 -1.86 -8.63
N ASN A 131 -15.52 -2.82 -7.81
CA ASN A 131 -16.25 -2.61 -6.56
C ASN A 131 -15.80 -3.67 -5.57
N GLY A 132 -14.85 -3.32 -4.71
CA GLY A 132 -14.27 -4.29 -3.79
C GLY A 132 -13.07 -3.79 -3.03
N SER A 133 -12.88 -4.36 -1.85
CA SER A 133 -11.81 -3.99 -0.92
C SER A 133 -10.87 -5.16 -0.65
N ILE A 134 -9.67 -4.83 -0.17
CA ILE A 134 -8.71 -5.78 0.41
C ILE A 134 -8.74 -5.58 1.92
N ASN A 135 -9.41 -6.48 2.65
CA ASN A 135 -9.61 -6.39 4.09
C ASN A 135 -8.89 -7.53 4.83
N LEU A 136 -7.62 -7.28 5.13
CA LEU A 136 -6.72 -8.20 5.84
C LEU A 136 -6.17 -7.52 7.10
N ALA A 137 -6.95 -6.64 7.75
CA ALA A 137 -6.63 -6.00 9.02
C ALA A 137 -6.73 -7.00 10.18
N ASN A 138 -5.82 -7.97 10.17
CA ASN A 138 -5.73 -9.04 11.15
C ASN A 138 -4.24 -9.39 11.37
N GLN A 139 -3.87 -9.59 12.62
CA GLN A 139 -2.49 -9.79 13.08
C GLN A 139 -1.76 -11.00 12.45
N TYR A 140 -2.47 -11.93 11.84
CA TYR A 140 -1.87 -13.14 11.26
C TYR A 140 -1.27 -12.92 9.87
N TYR A 141 -1.60 -11.80 9.21
CA TYR A 141 -1.25 -11.53 7.83
C TYR A 141 -0.08 -10.55 7.68
N ASP A 142 0.68 -10.76 6.61
CA ASP A 142 1.66 -9.82 6.07
C ASP A 142 1.29 -9.53 4.60
N VAL A 143 0.91 -8.30 4.30
CA VAL A 143 0.16 -7.99 3.06
C VAL A 143 0.94 -7.03 2.17
N ASP A 144 1.19 -7.42 0.92
CA ASP A 144 1.71 -6.50 -0.10
C ASP A 144 0.59 -6.18 -1.10
N VAL A 145 0.14 -4.92 -1.15
CA VAL A 145 -0.79 -4.42 -2.19
C VAL A 145 0.00 -3.53 -3.14
N VAL A 146 0.17 -3.96 -4.39
CA VAL A 146 1.12 -3.37 -5.32
C VAL A 146 0.49 -3.15 -6.68
N GLY A 147 0.60 -1.93 -7.22
CA GLY A 147 0.16 -1.66 -8.59
C GLY A 147 -1.36 -1.82 -8.80
N CYS A 148 -2.16 -1.81 -7.73
CA CYS A 148 -3.57 -2.15 -7.83
C CYS A 148 -4.41 -0.91 -8.15
N THR A 149 -5.54 -1.10 -8.83
CA THR A 149 -6.58 -0.08 -8.97
C THR A 149 -7.82 -0.53 -8.21
N LEU A 150 -8.33 0.31 -7.32
CA LEU A 150 -9.58 0.11 -6.59
C LEU A 150 -10.49 1.31 -6.90
N LEU A 151 -11.50 1.14 -7.76
CA LEU A 151 -12.38 2.26 -8.18
C LEU A 151 -13.44 2.64 -7.14
N SER A 152 -13.82 1.68 -6.32
CA SER A 152 -14.79 1.81 -5.24
C SER A 152 -14.41 0.81 -4.17
N GLY A 153 -13.33 1.10 -3.47
CA GLY A 153 -12.65 0.13 -2.62
C GLY A 153 -11.69 0.77 -1.62
N SER A 154 -11.30 -0.04 -0.64
CA SER A 154 -10.36 0.32 0.43
C SER A 154 -9.32 -0.78 0.62
N VAL A 155 -8.23 -0.42 1.27
CA VAL A 155 -7.21 -1.36 1.73
C VAL A 155 -7.08 -1.25 3.25
N SER A 156 -7.30 -2.37 3.95
CA SER A 156 -7.21 -2.49 5.40
C SER A 156 -6.21 -3.59 5.77
N LEU A 157 -5.18 -3.25 6.55
CA LEU A 157 -4.13 -4.18 6.96
C LEU A 157 -3.61 -3.92 8.38
N TYR A 158 -2.92 -4.93 8.96
CA TYR A 158 -2.16 -4.77 10.22
C TYR A 158 -0.67 -4.62 9.96
N PHE A 159 -0.13 -5.47 9.08
CA PHE A 159 1.27 -5.47 8.65
C PHE A 159 1.31 -5.58 7.14
N GLY A 160 2.24 -4.85 6.51
CA GLY A 160 2.38 -4.89 5.07
C GLY A 160 2.71 -3.55 4.44
N ASN A 161 2.56 -3.51 3.12
CA ASN A 161 2.88 -2.38 2.26
C ASN A 161 1.73 -2.10 1.28
N VAL A 162 1.51 -0.82 0.98
CA VAL A 162 0.63 -0.36 -0.11
C VAL A 162 1.47 0.53 -1.02
N VAL A 163 1.79 0.04 -2.21
CA VAL A 163 2.77 0.67 -3.10
C VAL A 163 2.24 0.84 -4.51
N GLY A 164 2.37 2.04 -5.06
CA GLY A 164 2.06 2.29 -6.47
C GLY A 164 0.61 1.99 -6.85
N SER A 165 -0.36 2.16 -5.96
CA SER A 165 -1.77 1.83 -6.20
C SER A 165 -2.63 3.08 -6.43
N ASP A 166 -3.73 2.92 -7.15
CA ASP A 166 -4.76 3.94 -7.39
C ASP A 166 -6.04 3.54 -6.66
N ILE A 167 -6.39 4.26 -5.60
CA ILE A 167 -7.44 3.88 -4.66
C ILE A 167 -8.45 5.02 -4.57
N ASP A 168 -9.64 4.83 -5.14
CA ASP A 168 -10.80 5.68 -4.94
C ASP A 168 -11.78 5.01 -3.95
N CYS A 169 -11.83 5.61 -2.75
CA CYS A 169 -12.68 5.22 -1.65
C CYS A 169 -13.86 6.20 -1.48
N SER A 170 -14.00 7.20 -2.37
CA SER A 170 -14.97 8.29 -2.20
C SER A 170 -16.43 7.84 -2.20
N SER A 171 -16.72 6.64 -2.70
CA SER A 171 -18.05 6.02 -2.75
C SER A 171 -18.39 5.09 -1.57
N ILE A 172 -17.44 4.75 -0.69
CA ILE A 172 -17.65 3.75 0.38
C ILE A 172 -17.38 4.30 1.79
N ASN A 173 -18.06 3.76 2.80
CA ASN A 173 -17.93 4.20 4.21
C ASN A 173 -16.70 3.59 4.88
N ASP A 174 -15.49 3.97 4.45
CA ASP A 174 -14.23 3.45 4.98
C ASP A 174 -13.09 4.46 4.81
N GLU A 175 -11.95 4.19 5.44
CA GLU A 175 -10.68 4.83 5.08
C GLU A 175 -10.09 4.19 3.82
N ALA A 176 -9.50 4.98 2.92
CA ALA A 176 -8.99 4.43 1.66
C ALA A 176 -7.80 3.49 1.88
N ILE A 177 -6.88 3.88 2.77
CA ILE A 177 -5.84 3.02 3.32
C ILE A 177 -5.90 3.09 4.85
N ARG A 178 -6.05 1.92 5.49
CA ARG A 178 -6.14 1.79 6.94
C ARG A 178 -5.10 0.79 7.46
N VAL A 179 -4.24 1.25 8.37
CA VAL A 179 -3.24 0.41 9.05
C VAL A 179 -3.42 0.50 10.56
N THR A 180 -3.76 -0.60 11.23
CA THR A 180 -4.15 -0.58 12.67
C THR A 180 -3.46 -1.64 13.53
N GLY A 181 -2.22 -2.00 13.21
CA GLY A 181 -1.46 -3.03 13.92
C GLY A 181 -1.17 -2.67 15.40
N SER A 182 -2.01 -3.17 16.32
CA SER A 182 -1.92 -2.87 17.76
C SER A 182 -1.35 -4.00 18.62
N VAL A 183 -1.04 -5.16 18.03
CA VAL A 183 -0.58 -6.33 18.78
C VAL A 183 0.95 -6.41 18.77
N GLY A 184 1.52 -6.48 19.98
CA GLY A 184 2.96 -6.56 20.20
C GLY A 184 3.57 -7.80 19.57
N GLY A 185 4.79 -7.69 19.04
CA GLY A 185 5.49 -8.88 18.55
C GLY A 185 6.75 -8.66 17.75
N PHE A 186 6.88 -7.59 16.96
CA PHE A 186 8.04 -7.46 16.06
C PHE A 186 8.36 -5.99 15.80
N ALA A 187 9.12 -5.38 16.70
CA ALA A 187 9.64 -4.04 16.51
C ALA A 187 10.51 -3.99 15.23
N LEU A 188 10.42 -2.89 14.50
CA LEU A 188 11.28 -2.50 13.36
C LEU A 188 10.89 -2.97 11.96
N ASP A 189 9.76 -3.64 11.77
CA ASP A 189 9.24 -3.83 10.41
C ASP A 189 8.70 -2.52 9.84
N THR A 190 9.00 -2.25 8.57
CA THR A 190 8.51 -1.05 7.89
C THR A 190 7.15 -1.31 7.27
N CYS A 191 6.19 -0.42 7.50
CA CYS A 191 4.98 -0.32 6.70
C CYS A 191 5.18 0.79 5.66
N ALA A 192 5.34 0.41 4.39
CA ALA A 192 5.52 1.35 3.30
C ALA A 192 4.18 1.67 2.63
N ILE A 193 3.74 2.92 2.73
CA ILE A 193 2.63 3.50 1.97
C ILE A 193 3.27 4.50 0.99
N VAL A 194 3.65 4.01 -0.20
CA VAL A 194 4.53 4.75 -1.10
C VAL A 194 3.99 4.86 -2.51
N GLY A 195 4.02 6.08 -3.07
CA GLY A 195 3.75 6.30 -4.49
C GLY A 195 2.31 5.98 -4.90
N ASN A 196 1.33 6.16 -4.01
CA ASN A 196 -0.07 5.87 -4.30
C ASN A 196 -0.83 7.12 -4.76
N LYS A 197 -1.86 6.94 -5.59
CA LYS A 197 -2.95 7.90 -5.77
C LYS A 197 -4.11 7.46 -4.88
N VAL A 198 -4.54 8.33 -3.98
CA VAL A 198 -5.53 8.00 -2.95
C VAL A 198 -6.59 9.08 -2.92
N LYS A 199 -7.86 8.68 -3.00
CA LYS A 199 -9.00 9.59 -2.89
C LYS A 199 -9.94 9.09 -1.80
N GLY A 200 -9.87 9.74 -0.65
CA GLY A 200 -10.69 9.44 0.53
C GLY A 200 -12.09 10.05 0.45
N ARG A 201 -13.00 9.51 1.26
CA ARG A 201 -14.38 9.99 1.38
C ARG A 201 -14.50 11.15 2.36
N ILE A 202 -15.59 11.90 2.26
CA ILE A 202 -16.01 12.85 3.31
C ILE A 202 -16.30 12.11 4.62
N GLY A 203 -15.75 12.63 5.72
CA GLY A 203 -15.96 12.10 7.08
C GLY A 203 -15.07 10.92 7.46
N TYR A 204 -14.16 10.50 6.57
CA TYR A 204 -13.17 9.45 6.81
C TYR A 204 -11.78 9.95 6.41
N ASP A 205 -10.75 9.31 6.94
CA ASP A 205 -9.36 9.59 6.58
C ASP A 205 -9.04 8.95 5.22
N ALA A 206 -8.28 9.65 4.37
CA ALA A 206 -7.81 9.01 3.14
C ALA A 206 -6.70 7.98 3.46
N VAL A 207 -5.75 8.33 4.32
CA VAL A 207 -4.75 7.42 4.87
C VAL A 207 -4.79 7.50 6.39
N PHE A 208 -5.13 6.40 7.05
CA PHE A 208 -5.11 6.27 8.50
C PHE A 208 -4.06 5.25 8.94
N VAL A 209 -3.17 5.67 9.83
CA VAL A 209 -2.21 4.76 10.47
C VAL A 209 -2.29 4.87 11.99
N SER A 210 -2.32 3.71 12.64
CA SER A 210 -2.33 3.58 14.08
C SER A 210 -1.61 2.31 14.50
N GLY A 211 -0.54 2.45 15.28
CA GLY A 211 0.21 1.33 15.82
C GLY A 211 1.60 1.71 16.32
N VAL A 212 2.14 0.89 17.23
CA VAL A 212 3.47 1.06 17.82
C VAL A 212 4.51 0.07 17.30
N ASN A 213 4.08 -0.93 16.54
CA ASN A 213 4.90 -2.11 16.23
C ASN A 213 5.59 -2.02 14.86
N GLN A 214 5.29 -1.01 14.05
CA GLN A 214 5.89 -0.81 12.74
C GLN A 214 6.38 0.61 12.56
N VAL A 215 7.48 0.76 11.82
CA VAL A 215 7.94 2.06 11.35
C VAL A 215 7.12 2.43 10.11
N PHE A 216 6.36 3.52 10.19
CA PHE A 216 5.55 3.97 9.06
C PHE A 216 6.36 4.83 8.11
N HIS A 217 6.38 4.47 6.82
CA HIS A 217 6.90 5.28 5.73
C HIS A 217 5.75 5.66 4.80
N ILE A 218 5.20 6.86 4.98
CA ILE A 218 4.15 7.43 4.13
C ILE A 218 4.81 8.42 3.19
N ARG A 219 5.11 8.01 1.95
CA ARG A 219 5.93 8.81 1.04
C ARG A 219 5.37 8.92 -0.37
N ASN A 220 5.53 10.08 -0.99
CA ASN A 220 5.24 10.25 -2.41
C ASN A 220 3.81 9.92 -2.84
N ASN A 221 2.85 9.99 -1.91
CA ASN A 221 1.45 9.75 -2.24
C ASN A 221 0.81 11.05 -2.73
N TYR A 222 -0.03 10.96 -3.76
CA TYR A 222 -1.00 11.99 -4.08
C TYR A 222 -2.32 11.66 -3.39
N VAL A 223 -2.71 12.48 -2.43
CA VAL A 223 -3.86 12.23 -1.54
C VAL A 223 -4.90 13.32 -1.74
N GLN A 224 -6.12 12.92 -2.05
CA GLN A 224 -7.31 13.76 -2.08
C GLN A 224 -8.23 13.36 -0.92
N HIS A 225 -8.77 14.31 -0.16
CA HIS A 225 -9.63 13.99 0.99
C HIS A 225 -10.82 14.94 1.19
N GLY A 226 -11.78 14.46 1.98
CA GLY A 226 -12.96 15.20 2.44
C GLY A 226 -13.06 15.41 3.96
N TRP A 227 -12.22 14.74 4.76
CA TRP A 227 -12.02 15.06 6.19
C TRP A 227 -10.54 15.17 6.50
N SER A 228 -9.78 14.08 6.59
CA SER A 228 -8.32 14.16 6.70
C SER A 228 -7.61 13.47 5.52
N GLY A 229 -6.49 14.04 5.08
CA GLY A 229 -5.63 13.43 4.06
C GLY A 229 -4.82 12.28 4.66
N ILE A 230 -3.88 12.62 5.52
CA ILE A 230 -3.07 11.65 6.25
C ILE A 230 -3.32 11.86 7.74
N ASN A 231 -3.91 10.88 8.40
CA ASN A 231 -4.11 10.87 9.84
C ASN A 231 -3.21 9.83 10.49
N VAL A 232 -2.39 10.30 11.43
CA VAL A 232 -1.58 9.43 12.27
C VAL A 232 -2.12 9.49 13.69
N TYR A 233 -2.41 8.30 14.23
CA TYR A 233 -2.98 8.11 15.55
C TYR A 233 -2.15 7.05 16.26
N ASP A 234 -1.07 7.46 16.93
CA ASP A 234 0.03 6.63 17.49
C ASP A 234 1.33 6.67 16.63
N GLY A 235 2.34 5.84 16.94
CA GLY A 235 3.58 5.68 16.17
C GLY A 235 4.60 4.77 16.86
N ASN A 236 5.51 4.16 16.08
CA ASN A 236 6.54 3.27 16.63
C ASN A 236 7.36 3.93 17.75
N THR A 237 7.52 3.21 18.87
CA THR A 237 8.20 3.68 20.09
C THR A 237 9.65 3.21 20.19
N SER A 238 10.18 2.52 19.18
CA SER A 238 11.54 1.96 19.17
C SER A 238 12.65 2.98 18.83
N ALA A 239 12.40 4.28 19.03
CA ALA A 239 13.31 5.39 18.69
C ALA A 239 13.78 5.41 17.22
N VAL A 240 13.05 4.74 16.31
CA VAL A 240 13.23 4.86 14.86
C VAL A 240 12.13 5.77 14.33
N PRO A 241 12.48 6.85 13.61
CA PRO A 241 11.48 7.80 13.13
C PRO A 241 10.49 7.19 12.14
N ASN A 242 9.22 7.50 12.35
CA ASN A 242 8.16 7.37 11.34
C ASN A 242 8.21 8.59 10.42
N LEU A 243 7.92 8.38 9.14
CA LEU A 243 8.26 9.33 8.08
C LEU A 243 7.03 9.65 7.23
N ILE A 244 6.67 10.93 7.14
CA ILE A 244 5.63 11.46 6.25
C ILE A 244 6.30 12.45 5.29
N TRP A 245 6.80 11.95 4.16
CA TRP A 245 7.68 12.73 3.27
C TRP A 245 7.14 12.86 1.87
N ASN A 246 7.34 14.03 1.24
CA ASN A 246 7.08 14.20 -0.19
C ASN A 246 5.65 13.81 -0.60
N ASN A 247 4.63 13.99 0.24
CA ASN A 247 3.25 13.75 -0.16
C ASN A 247 2.64 15.04 -0.72
N THR A 248 1.80 14.92 -1.75
CA THR A 248 0.92 16.00 -2.19
C THR A 248 -0.46 15.72 -1.63
N VAL A 249 -0.99 16.60 -0.79
CA VAL A 249 -2.29 16.42 -0.12
C VAL A 249 -3.22 17.56 -0.48
N THR A 250 -4.41 17.25 -0.98
CA THR A 250 -5.42 18.24 -1.35
C THR A 250 -6.79 17.94 -0.75
N ALA A 251 -7.33 18.91 -0.03
CA ALA A 251 -8.74 18.88 0.35
C ALA A 251 -9.57 19.24 -0.88
N TYR A 252 -10.25 18.25 -1.48
CA TYR A 252 -11.05 18.46 -2.69
C TYR A 252 -12.53 18.72 -2.39
N THR A 253 -12.95 18.37 -1.19
CA THR A 253 -14.33 18.49 -0.69
C THR A 253 -14.32 18.54 0.84
N GLY A 254 -15.48 18.71 1.47
CA GLY A 254 -15.59 18.65 2.93
C GLY A 254 -16.96 19.09 3.44
N ASN A 255 -17.28 18.66 4.66
CA ASN A 255 -18.50 19.05 5.42
C ASN A 255 -18.18 19.66 6.80
N PHE A 256 -16.94 19.51 7.28
CA PHE A 256 -16.43 19.99 8.56
C PHE A 256 -14.99 20.49 8.35
N SER A 257 -14.26 20.86 9.40
CA SER A 257 -12.82 21.15 9.29
C SER A 257 -12.10 20.00 8.57
N ALA A 258 -11.44 20.32 7.46
CA ALA A 258 -10.63 19.39 6.69
C ALA A 258 -9.15 19.57 7.05
N TYR A 259 -8.43 18.47 7.24
CA TYR A 259 -7.04 18.45 7.70
C TYR A 259 -6.16 17.80 6.64
N GLY A 260 -5.18 18.50 6.09
CA GLY A 260 -4.25 17.89 5.14
C GLY A 260 -3.48 16.73 5.80
N ILE A 261 -2.71 17.04 6.83
CA ILE A 261 -2.01 16.05 7.65
C ILE A 261 -2.43 16.28 9.11
N LEU A 262 -3.06 15.28 9.72
CA LEU A 262 -3.51 15.30 11.11
C LEU A 262 -2.62 14.39 11.96
N ILE A 263 -2.10 14.93 13.06
CA ILE A 263 -1.26 14.21 14.01
C ILE A 263 -1.90 14.25 15.38
N ALA A 264 -2.34 13.09 15.86
CA ALA A 264 -3.06 12.95 17.13
C ALA A 264 -2.53 11.75 17.93
N ASN A 265 -2.69 11.80 19.26
CA ASN A 265 -2.50 10.64 20.15
C ASN A 265 -1.19 9.85 19.96
N THR A 266 -0.10 10.53 19.57
CA THR A 266 1.20 9.89 19.39
C THR A 266 1.76 9.33 20.69
N SER A 267 2.28 8.10 20.66
CA SER A 267 2.86 7.44 21.84
C SER A 267 4.13 8.10 22.35
N THR A 268 4.36 8.02 23.66
CA THR A 268 5.64 8.38 24.27
C THR A 268 6.79 7.59 23.64
N GLY A 269 7.86 8.29 23.26
CA GLY A 269 9.02 7.67 22.60
C GLY A 269 8.85 7.48 21.09
N SER A 270 7.66 7.75 20.53
CA SER A 270 7.50 7.84 19.08
C SER A 270 8.15 9.10 18.53
N ILE A 271 8.74 8.99 17.35
CA ILE A 271 9.32 10.11 16.60
C ILE A 271 8.62 10.17 15.24
N TRP A 272 8.13 11.34 14.86
CA TRP A 272 7.53 11.61 13.56
C TRP A 272 8.30 12.73 12.85
N GLU A 273 8.77 12.43 11.65
CA GLU A 273 9.44 13.38 10.75
C GLU A 273 8.51 13.69 9.58
N VAL A 274 8.00 14.92 9.54
CA VAL A 274 7.06 15.39 8.52
C VAL A 274 7.75 16.47 7.71
N MET A 275 8.14 16.17 6.47
CA MET A 275 8.87 17.11 5.63
C MET A 275 8.59 16.98 4.14
N ASN A 276 8.89 18.05 3.41
CA ASN A 276 8.77 18.12 1.95
C ASN A 276 7.36 17.83 1.44
N ASN A 277 6.32 17.95 2.26
CA ASN A 277 4.94 17.75 1.82
C ASN A 277 4.39 19.04 1.20
N ALA A 278 3.58 18.88 0.17
CA ALA A 278 2.83 19.93 -0.49
C ALA A 278 1.35 19.80 -0.09
N VAL A 279 0.83 20.74 0.70
CA VAL A 279 -0.55 20.70 1.23
C VAL A 279 -1.37 21.83 0.66
N THR A 280 -2.49 21.51 0.00
CA THR A 280 -3.36 22.48 -0.66
C THR A 280 -4.85 22.16 -0.49
N THR A 281 -5.69 22.99 -1.08
CA THR A 281 -7.13 22.81 -1.07
C THR A 281 -7.76 23.39 -2.34
N THR A 282 -8.78 22.73 -2.85
CA THR A 282 -9.73 23.30 -3.83
C THR A 282 -11.11 23.51 -3.20
N TRP A 283 -11.28 23.10 -1.94
CA TRP A 283 -12.53 23.23 -1.20
C TRP A 283 -12.53 24.53 -0.40
N ASN A 284 -13.58 25.35 -0.55
CA ASN A 284 -13.64 26.69 0.06
C ASN A 284 -14.08 26.70 1.54
N GLY A 285 -14.10 25.54 2.21
CA GLY A 285 -14.51 25.43 3.61
C GLY A 285 -13.38 25.68 4.62
N ASP A 286 -13.59 25.23 5.86
CA ASP A 286 -12.57 25.32 6.91
C ASP A 286 -11.47 24.29 6.67
N ASN A 287 -10.30 24.74 6.22
CA ASN A 287 -9.17 23.89 5.90
C ASN A 287 -8.02 24.16 6.88
N ARG A 288 -7.33 23.08 7.27
CA ARG A 288 -6.09 23.10 8.03
C ARG A 288 -5.03 22.34 7.26
N GLY A 289 -3.79 22.85 7.27
CA GLY A 289 -2.68 22.21 6.58
C GLY A 289 -2.14 21.02 7.37
N ILE A 290 -1.06 21.23 8.11
CA ILE A 290 -0.45 20.22 8.99
C ILE A 290 -0.83 20.56 10.44
N TRP A 291 -1.66 19.72 11.06
CA TRP A 291 -2.32 20.04 12.30
C TRP A 291 -1.96 19.08 13.43
N LYS A 292 -1.61 19.66 14.59
CA LYS A 292 -1.41 18.94 15.85
C LYS A 292 -2.70 18.94 16.64
N ASP A 293 -3.31 17.77 16.81
CA ASP A 293 -4.45 17.59 17.70
C ASP A 293 -4.00 17.24 19.14
N SER A 294 -4.95 16.89 20.00
CA SER A 294 -4.73 16.50 21.38
C SER A 294 -4.06 15.11 21.54
N GLY A 295 -3.59 14.83 22.76
CA GLY A 295 -3.07 13.51 23.17
C GLY A 295 -1.66 13.17 22.69
N ASN A 296 -0.94 14.12 22.09
CA ASN A 296 0.39 13.89 21.54
C ASN A 296 1.49 13.85 22.62
N ASN A 297 2.14 12.68 22.78
CA ASN A 297 3.24 12.46 23.72
C ASN A 297 4.58 12.13 23.01
N GLY A 298 4.58 11.95 21.69
CA GLY A 298 5.77 11.73 20.88
C GLY A 298 6.52 13.01 20.51
N GLN A 299 7.72 12.84 19.94
CA GLN A 299 8.46 13.92 19.30
C GLN A 299 7.92 14.14 17.88
N LEU A 300 7.46 15.36 17.60
CA LEU A 300 6.89 15.74 16.32
C LEU A 300 7.77 16.82 15.66
N ASN A 301 8.55 16.40 14.66
CA ASN A 301 9.44 17.27 13.90
C ASN A 301 8.77 17.60 12.55
N VAL A 302 8.45 18.87 12.32
CA VAL A 302 7.72 19.34 11.13
C VAL A 302 8.46 20.50 10.50
N TYR A 303 9.06 20.30 9.32
CA TYR A 303 9.96 21.26 8.66
C TYR A 303 10.04 21.02 7.15
N PHE A 304 10.39 22.04 6.35
CA PHE A 304 10.41 22.02 4.88
C PHE A 304 9.08 21.62 4.21
N ASN A 305 7.95 21.79 4.89
CA ASN A 305 6.63 21.61 4.26
C ASN A 305 6.14 22.91 3.63
N HIS A 306 5.31 22.77 2.60
CA HIS A 306 4.75 23.87 1.83
C HIS A 306 3.23 23.79 1.86
N VAL A 307 2.60 24.83 2.40
CA VAL A 307 1.16 24.94 2.52
C VAL A 307 0.66 26.10 1.67
N THR A 308 -0.43 25.87 0.94
CA THR A 308 -1.05 26.86 0.06
C THR A 308 -1.52 28.10 0.82
N SER A 309 -1.45 29.27 0.18
CA SER A 309 -2.01 30.53 0.68
C SER A 309 -3.53 30.56 0.72
N ALA A 310 -4.21 29.58 0.10
CA ALA A 310 -5.65 29.40 0.22
C ALA A 310 -6.09 28.90 1.61
N ILE A 311 -5.15 28.39 2.43
CA ILE A 311 -5.38 28.04 3.82
C ILE A 311 -4.93 29.23 4.69
N SER A 312 -5.77 29.65 5.63
CA SER A 312 -5.42 30.74 6.55
C SER A 312 -4.08 30.45 7.23
N PRO A 313 -3.16 31.43 7.35
CA PRO A 313 -1.87 31.23 8.02
C PRO A 313 -1.98 30.68 9.45
N SER A 314 -3.07 31.01 10.17
CA SER A 314 -3.36 30.49 11.52
C SER A 314 -3.68 29.00 11.57
N PHE A 315 -4.04 28.41 10.42
CA PHE A 315 -4.43 27.01 10.28
C PHE A 315 -3.49 26.22 9.34
N ALA A 316 -2.49 26.88 8.75
CA ALA A 316 -1.55 26.25 7.84
C ALA A 316 -0.69 25.20 8.56
N ILE A 317 -0.04 25.56 9.66
CA ILE A 317 0.78 24.64 10.47
C ILE A 317 0.64 24.99 11.95
N SER A 318 0.41 23.99 12.80
CA SER A 318 0.38 24.20 14.26
C SER A 318 1.73 24.69 14.78
N THR A 319 1.74 25.78 15.55
CA THR A 319 2.96 26.46 16.02
C THR A 319 3.76 25.69 17.07
N THR A 320 3.18 24.64 17.65
CA THR A 320 3.77 23.84 18.74
C THR A 320 4.50 22.58 18.26
N PHE A 321 4.68 22.42 16.95
CA PHE A 321 5.59 21.42 16.41
C PHE A 321 7.05 21.84 16.60
N THR A 322 7.94 20.86 16.72
CA THR A 322 9.38 21.12 16.64
C THR A 322 9.71 21.56 15.23
N PHE A 323 10.48 22.65 15.11
CA PHE A 323 10.88 23.27 13.83
C PHE A 323 9.74 23.85 12.99
N ALA A 324 8.57 24.16 13.58
CA ALA A 324 7.42 24.74 12.87
C ALA A 324 7.77 25.97 12.00
N GLN A 325 8.76 26.77 12.42
CA GLN A 325 9.22 27.97 11.71
C GLN A 325 10.03 27.68 10.42
N ALA A 326 10.46 26.44 10.22
CA ALA A 326 11.20 26.02 9.03
C ALA A 326 10.28 25.56 7.89
N ASN A 327 9.01 25.95 7.91
CA ASN A 327 8.02 25.61 6.90
C ASN A 327 7.51 26.86 6.18
N THR A 328 6.97 26.66 4.98
CA THR A 328 6.37 27.73 4.19
C THR A 328 4.85 27.64 4.25
N THR A 329 4.19 28.63 4.85
CA THR A 329 2.75 28.57 5.18
C THR A 329 1.84 29.41 4.26
N SER A 330 2.42 30.04 3.24
CA SER A 330 1.69 30.89 2.30
C SER A 330 2.36 30.83 0.93
N GLN A 331 2.12 29.75 0.20
CA GLN A 331 2.62 29.55 -1.17
C GLN A 331 1.48 29.58 -2.18
N PRO A 332 1.65 30.19 -3.36
CA PRO A 332 0.74 29.92 -4.46
C PRO A 332 0.98 28.47 -4.90
N LEU A 333 0.07 27.57 -4.52
CA LEU A 333 0.19 26.14 -4.78
C LEU A 333 -1.05 25.65 -5.52
N THR A 334 -0.90 25.40 -6.82
CA THR A 334 -1.92 24.81 -7.69
C THR A 334 -1.43 23.50 -8.29
N LEU A 335 -2.35 22.57 -8.53
CA LEU A 335 -2.08 21.23 -9.04
C LEU A 335 -2.69 21.04 -10.43
N ASN A 336 -2.07 20.19 -11.22
CA ASN A 336 -2.68 19.56 -12.39
C ASN A 336 -3.65 18.44 -11.96
N ALA A 337 -4.46 17.95 -12.89
CA ALA A 337 -5.43 16.88 -12.61
C ALA A 337 -4.78 15.56 -12.14
N ASP A 338 -3.52 15.31 -12.54
CA ASP A 338 -2.77 14.12 -12.15
C ASP A 338 -2.09 14.23 -10.78
N GLY A 339 -2.17 15.41 -10.14
CA GLY A 339 -1.56 15.72 -8.85
C GLY A 339 -0.16 16.34 -8.95
N SER A 340 0.39 16.52 -10.16
CA SER A 340 1.65 17.24 -10.35
C SER A 340 1.49 18.75 -10.07
N LEU A 341 2.59 19.41 -9.72
CA LEU A 341 2.60 20.84 -9.45
C LEU A 341 2.40 21.64 -10.75
N ASN A 342 1.43 22.54 -10.78
CA ASN A 342 1.18 23.43 -11.93
C ASN A 342 1.79 24.83 -11.70
N ASN A 343 1.58 25.38 -10.51
CA ASN A 343 2.26 26.59 -10.04
C ASN A 343 2.53 26.43 -8.55
N ALA A 344 3.78 26.17 -8.20
CA ALA A 344 4.23 25.98 -6.81
C ALA A 344 5.73 26.32 -6.70
N PRO A 345 6.13 27.60 -6.88
CA PRO A 345 7.53 27.98 -6.97
C PRO A 345 8.32 27.66 -5.69
N GLY A 346 7.68 27.68 -4.52
CA GLY A 346 8.33 27.25 -3.28
C GLY A 346 8.45 25.73 -3.12
N CYS A 347 7.71 24.93 -3.90
CA CYS A 347 7.84 23.47 -3.87
C CYS A 347 8.90 22.96 -4.83
N VAL A 348 9.13 23.65 -5.95
CA VAL A 348 10.19 23.32 -6.91
C VAL A 348 11.55 23.71 -6.35
N ASP A 349 12.51 22.79 -6.30
CA ASP A 349 13.79 22.92 -5.59
C ASP A 349 13.65 23.36 -4.11
N GLY A 350 12.48 23.16 -3.52
CA GLY A 350 12.10 23.68 -2.22
C GLY A 350 12.10 22.65 -1.09
N ALA A 351 12.49 21.40 -1.38
CA ALA A 351 12.64 20.37 -0.37
C ALA A 351 13.82 20.63 0.55
N ASN A 352 13.98 19.76 1.54
CA ASN A 352 15.15 19.71 2.39
C ASN A 352 16.44 19.59 1.54
N PRO A 353 17.44 20.49 1.72
CA PRO A 353 18.65 20.54 0.90
C PRO A 353 19.65 19.39 1.18
N ALA A 354 19.31 18.44 2.06
CA ALA A 354 20.15 17.27 2.29
C ALA A 354 20.27 16.42 1.01
N ALA A 355 21.48 15.93 0.74
CA ALA A 355 21.80 15.17 -0.48
C ALA A 355 20.90 13.95 -0.75
N VAL A 356 20.23 13.41 0.27
CA VAL A 356 19.28 12.29 0.13
C VAL A 356 17.99 12.68 -0.60
N PHE A 357 17.75 13.98 -0.78
CA PHE A 357 16.61 14.54 -1.49
C PHE A 357 16.99 15.21 -2.80
N SER A 358 18.27 15.24 -3.18
CA SER A 358 18.67 15.86 -4.45
C SER A 358 18.01 15.19 -5.64
N ASP A 359 17.64 16.01 -6.63
CA ASP A 359 17.09 15.53 -7.89
C ASP A 359 18.18 14.92 -8.79
N LEU A 360 17.77 14.34 -9.92
CA LEU A 360 18.69 13.65 -10.84
C LEU A 360 19.73 14.58 -11.47
N ASP A 361 19.43 15.87 -11.55
CA ASP A 361 20.34 16.93 -12.00
C ASP A 361 21.15 17.57 -10.85
N LEU A 362 21.04 17.00 -9.64
CA LEU A 362 21.74 17.39 -8.41
C LEU A 362 21.33 18.76 -7.84
N SER A 363 20.17 19.30 -8.23
CA SER A 363 19.56 20.42 -7.51
C SER A 363 18.99 19.98 -6.15
N THR A 364 18.47 20.93 -5.38
CA THR A 364 17.65 20.62 -4.21
C THR A 364 16.39 19.90 -4.69
N GLY A 365 15.92 18.88 -3.98
CA GLY A 365 14.72 18.16 -4.41
C GLY A 365 13.46 18.99 -4.52
N ASP A 366 12.51 18.47 -5.29
CA ASP A 366 11.13 18.94 -5.26
C ASP A 366 10.36 18.44 -4.02
N ALA A 367 9.42 19.26 -3.53
CA ALA A 367 8.41 18.87 -2.55
C ALA A 367 7.18 18.25 -3.23
N GLY A 368 6.41 17.47 -2.47
CA GLY A 368 5.22 16.77 -2.98
C GLY A 368 5.52 15.45 -3.70
N SER A 369 4.45 14.82 -4.20
CA SER A 369 4.44 13.42 -4.68
C SER A 369 5.35 13.14 -5.86
N TYR A 370 5.73 14.18 -6.61
CA TYR A 370 6.59 14.08 -7.78
C TYR A 370 8.07 14.34 -7.48
N GLY A 371 8.44 14.71 -6.24
CA GLY A 371 9.83 14.97 -5.85
C GLY A 371 10.54 13.79 -5.19
N GLY A 372 11.87 13.80 -5.20
CA GLY A 372 12.70 12.76 -4.58
C GLY A 372 12.65 11.37 -5.25
N SER A 373 13.37 10.39 -4.69
CA SER A 373 13.63 9.10 -5.36
C SER A 373 12.41 8.20 -5.56
N TYR A 374 11.31 8.46 -4.85
CA TYR A 374 10.05 7.73 -5.01
C TYR A 374 8.99 8.55 -5.76
N THR A 375 9.41 9.45 -6.67
CA THR A 375 8.50 10.21 -7.53
C THR A 375 7.37 9.34 -8.11
N LEU A 376 6.16 9.88 -8.13
CA LEU A 376 4.94 9.17 -8.56
C LEU A 376 5.07 8.59 -9.99
N ASN A 377 5.89 9.21 -10.85
CA ASN A 377 6.18 8.72 -12.20
C ASN A 377 6.83 7.32 -12.24
N ASN A 378 7.48 6.89 -11.16
CA ASN A 378 8.05 5.54 -11.08
C ASN A 378 6.97 4.45 -10.97
N PHE A 379 5.74 4.82 -10.61
CA PHE A 379 4.66 3.89 -10.31
C PHE A 379 3.50 3.96 -11.31
N PHE A 380 3.42 4.98 -12.16
CA PHE A 380 2.30 5.20 -13.08
C PHE A 380 2.77 5.39 -14.53
N PRO A 381 1.94 5.05 -15.54
CA PRO A 381 0.58 4.49 -15.45
C PRO A 381 0.54 3.04 -14.96
N LEU A 382 -0.61 2.57 -14.47
CA LEU A 382 -0.81 1.18 -14.04
C LEU A 382 -1.21 0.27 -15.21
N HIS A 383 -1.12 -1.06 -15.01
CA HIS A 383 -1.67 -2.08 -15.90
C HIS A 383 -1.11 -2.08 -17.33
N THR A 384 0.14 -1.66 -17.52
CA THR A 384 0.78 -1.56 -18.84
C THR A 384 1.20 -2.91 -19.43
N GLY A 385 1.03 -4.02 -18.69
CA GLY A 385 1.43 -5.36 -19.14
C GLY A 385 2.95 -5.53 -19.30
N ALA A 386 3.73 -4.88 -18.45
CA ALA A 386 5.19 -5.01 -18.46
C ALA A 386 5.68 -5.41 -17.08
N ALA A 387 6.74 -6.22 -17.03
CA ALA A 387 7.46 -6.49 -15.80
C ALA A 387 7.86 -5.18 -15.12
N ARG A 388 7.60 -5.07 -13.82
CA ARG A 388 7.80 -3.82 -13.07
C ARG A 388 8.58 -4.08 -11.80
N THR A 389 9.67 -3.34 -11.63
CA THR A 389 10.29 -3.14 -10.32
C THR A 389 9.55 -2.03 -9.62
N TYR A 390 8.86 -2.34 -8.53
CA TYR A 390 7.98 -1.38 -7.86
C TYR A 390 8.57 -0.84 -6.58
N MET A 391 9.58 -1.48 -5.99
CA MET A 391 10.26 -0.91 -4.84
C MET A 391 11.73 -1.30 -4.84
N THR A 392 12.59 -0.29 -4.79
CA THR A 392 14.01 -0.43 -4.53
C THR A 392 14.33 0.16 -3.15
N GLY A 393 15.03 -0.62 -2.34
CA GLY A 393 15.64 -0.19 -1.09
C GLY A 393 17.14 -0.12 -1.30
N HIS A 394 17.69 1.08 -1.19
CA HIS A 394 19.13 1.32 -1.22
C HIS A 394 19.49 2.38 -0.17
N PRO A 395 20.70 2.35 0.40
CA PRO A 395 21.17 3.43 1.26
C PRO A 395 21.26 4.72 0.43
N PHE A 396 20.60 5.79 0.89
CA PHE A 396 20.65 7.10 0.25
C PHE A 396 22.03 7.77 0.36
N ASN A 397 22.86 7.34 1.31
CA ASN A 397 24.25 7.76 1.45
C ASN A 397 25.16 6.54 1.57
N ILE A 398 26.17 6.43 0.71
CA ILE A 398 27.20 5.39 0.80
C ILE A 398 28.45 6.02 1.41
N ARG A 399 28.77 5.67 2.65
CA ARG A 399 30.03 6.08 3.27
C ARG A 399 31.17 5.22 2.73
N GLN A 400 32.35 5.81 2.54
CA GLN A 400 33.55 5.09 2.14
C GLN A 400 33.82 3.93 3.14
N GLY A 401 33.99 2.72 2.62
CA GLY A 401 34.17 1.50 3.41
C GLY A 401 32.88 0.77 3.80
N SER A 402 31.69 1.34 3.54
CA SER A 402 30.41 0.65 3.74
C SER A 402 30.04 -0.23 2.54
N THR A 403 29.46 -1.40 2.82
CA THR A 403 28.87 -2.26 1.78
C THR A 403 27.57 -1.65 1.26
N LEU A 404 27.49 -1.40 -0.04
CA LEU A 404 26.23 -1.07 -0.72
C LEU A 404 25.31 -2.29 -0.68
N ARG A 405 24.14 -2.17 -0.05
CA ARG A 405 23.09 -3.18 -0.07
C ARG A 405 21.90 -2.63 -0.85
N VAL A 406 21.56 -3.30 -1.94
CA VAL A 406 20.37 -2.98 -2.75
C VAL A 406 19.40 -4.14 -2.62
N LYS A 407 18.14 -3.85 -2.31
CA LYS A 407 17.02 -4.77 -2.37
C LYS A 407 16.05 -4.24 -3.42
N ALA A 408 15.61 -5.08 -4.33
CA ALA A 408 14.56 -4.74 -5.28
C ALA A 408 13.43 -5.77 -5.16
N ILE A 409 12.20 -5.31 -5.33
CA ILE A 409 11.04 -6.18 -5.45
C ILE A 409 10.35 -5.85 -6.78
N ALA A 410 10.06 -6.89 -7.54
CA ALA A 410 9.50 -6.81 -8.88
C ALA A 410 8.44 -7.89 -9.09
N PHE A 411 7.62 -7.71 -10.13
CA PHE A 411 6.69 -8.72 -10.63
C PHE A 411 6.65 -8.71 -12.16
N ASP A 412 6.11 -9.77 -12.73
CA ASP A 412 5.80 -9.92 -14.15
C ASP A 412 4.39 -10.54 -14.29
N ARG A 413 3.65 -10.17 -15.35
CA ARG A 413 2.23 -10.55 -15.54
C ARG A 413 2.02 -11.55 -16.66
#